data_AF-A0A453DYW3-F1
#
_entry.id   AF-A0A453DYW3-F1
#
_cell.length_a   1.000
_cell.length_b   1.000
_cell.length_c   1.000
_cell.angle_alpha   90.00
_cell.angle_beta   90.00
_cell.angle_gamma   90.00
#
_symmetry.space_group_name_H-M   'P 1'
#
loop_
_entity.id
_entity.type
_entity.pdbx_description
1 polymer ?
#
loop_
_entity_poly.entity_id
_entity_poly.type
_entity_poly.pdbx_seq_one_letter_code
_entity_poly.pdbx_strand_id
1 'polypeptide(L)'
;LQNCIVTYQFMQGDVAGALDDLSAGRLDVASPKLKRASFQPDFCELAMMESDTDKDPVSEENDANQLLSGMAYNIAELIANRRPPPPR
;
A
#
# COMPACT_ATOMS: atom_id res chain seq x y z
N LEU A 1 18.67 -3.42 -2.32
CA LEU A 1 17.87 -4.45 -3.02
C LEU A 1 17.18 -5.48 -2.10
N GLN A 2 17.87 -6.20 -1.22
CA GLN A 2 17.21 -7.21 -0.35
C GLN A 2 16.09 -6.61 0.52
N ASN A 3 16.31 -5.41 1.07
CA ASN A 3 15.29 -4.69 1.84
C ASN A 3 14.06 -4.36 0.97
N CYS A 4 14.25 -3.93 -0.28
CA CYS A 4 13.16 -3.70 -1.23
C CYS A 4 12.33 -4.96 -1.49
N ILE A 5 12.96 -6.14 -1.59
CA ILE A 5 12.25 -7.41 -1.75
C ILE A 5 11.31 -7.66 -0.57
N VAL A 6 11.81 -7.47 0.65
CA VAL A 6 11.03 -7.65 1.88
C VAL A 6 9.86 -6.66 1.92
N THR A 7 10.13 -5.39 1.62
CA THR A 7 9.13 -4.33 1.52
C THR A 7 8.02 -4.65 0.50
N TYR A 8 8.38 -5.12 -0.69
CA TYR A 8 7.40 -5.51 -1.71
C TYR A 8 6.62 -6.76 -1.32
N GLN A 9 7.21 -7.72 -0.61
CA GLN A 9 6.48 -8.86 -0.08
C GLN A 9 5.43 -8.43 0.94
N PHE A 10 5.76 -7.50 1.85
CA PHE A 10 4.79 -6.92 2.78
C PHE A 10 3.68 -6.16 2.04
N MET A 11 4.04 -5.34 1.05
CA MET A 11 3.09 -4.60 0.23
C MET A 11 2.11 -5.56 -0.47
N GLN A 12 2.61 -6.61 -1.11
CA GLN A 12 1.79 -7.61 -1.79
C GLN A 12 0.83 -8.31 -0.83
N GLY A 13 1.30 -8.67 0.38
CA GLY A 13 0.46 -9.26 1.42
C GLY A 13 -0.67 -8.34 1.86
N ASP A 14 -0.38 -7.06 2.10
CA ASP A 14 -1.40 -6.07 2.48
C ASP A 14 -2.40 -5.82 1.34
N VAL A 15 -1.94 -5.71 0.08
CA VAL A 15 -2.81 -5.52 -1.10
C VAL A 15 -3.73 -6.72 -1.30
N ALA A 16 -3.20 -7.95 -1.26
CA ALA A 16 -4.00 -9.16 -1.40
C ALA A 16 -5.04 -9.26 -0.27
N GLY A 17 -4.61 -9.04 0.98
CA GLY A 17 -5.51 -9.06 2.13
C GLY A 17 -6.56 -7.95 2.10
N ALA A 18 -6.27 -6.80 1.49
CA ALA A 18 -7.24 -5.72 1.30
C ALA A 18 -8.27 -6.09 0.22
N LEU A 19 -7.83 -6.72 -0.87
CA LEU A 19 -8.71 -7.16 -1.94
C LEU A 19 -9.74 -8.19 -1.43
N ASP A 20 -9.31 -9.13 -0.59
CA ASP A 20 -10.19 -10.10 0.07
C ASP A 20 -11.25 -9.42 0.95
N ASP A 21 -10.85 -8.39 1.69
CA ASP A 21 -11.76 -7.61 2.53
C ASP A 21 -12.75 -6.77 1.73
N LEU A 22 -12.27 -6.08 0.68
CA LEU A 22 -13.13 -5.31 -0.23
C LEU A 22 -14.17 -6.21 -0.90
N SER A 23 -13.75 -7.38 -1.38
CA SER A 23 -14.64 -8.38 -1.99
C SER A 23 -15.70 -8.90 -1.03
N ALA A 24 -15.39 -8.95 0.26
CA ALA A 24 -16.33 -9.30 1.32
C ALA A 24 -17.09 -8.10 1.92
N GLY A 25 -16.90 -6.89 1.39
CA GLY A 25 -17.56 -5.67 1.86
C GLY A 25 -17.05 -5.15 3.23
N ARG A 26 -15.90 -5.64 3.70
CA ARG A 26 -15.26 -5.26 4.97
C ARG A 26 -14.31 -4.06 4.79
N LEU A 27 -14.91 -2.90 4.50
CA LEU A 27 -14.17 -1.69 4.13
C LEU A 27 -13.30 -1.13 5.27
N ASP A 28 -13.75 -1.29 6.51
CA ASP A 28 -13.12 -0.85 7.74
C ASP A 28 -11.75 -1.51 7.98
N VAL A 29 -11.58 -2.76 7.55
CA VAL A 29 -10.31 -3.49 7.65
C VAL A 29 -9.50 -3.45 6.35
N ALA A 30 -10.15 -3.22 5.20
CA ALA A 30 -9.46 -3.06 3.91
C ALA A 30 -8.63 -1.77 3.85
N SER A 31 -9.21 -0.64 4.27
CA SER A 31 -8.56 0.67 4.16
C SER A 31 -7.20 0.73 4.89
N PRO A 32 -7.08 0.30 6.16
CA PRO A 32 -5.79 0.29 6.86
C PRO A 32 -4.71 -0.56 6.18
N LYS A 33 -5.07 -1.64 5.49
CA LYS A 33 -4.13 -2.47 4.71
C LYS A 33 -3.62 -1.71 3.49
N LEU A 34 -4.51 -1.08 2.72
CA LEU A 34 -4.13 -0.28 1.56
C LEU A 34 -3.25 0.91 1.96
N LYS A 35 -3.55 1.54 3.10
CA LYS A 35 -2.70 2.59 3.68
C LYS A 35 -1.29 2.10 3.98
N ARG A 36 -1.14 0.93 4.60
CA ARG A 36 0.19 0.37 4.88
C ARG A 36 0.93 0.02 3.60
N ALA A 37 0.24 -0.58 2.64
CA ALA A 37 0.80 -0.88 1.32
C ALA A 37 1.35 0.38 0.64
N SER A 38 0.66 1.53 0.76
CA SER A 38 1.12 2.78 0.13
C SER A 38 2.36 3.40 0.73
N PHE A 39 2.71 3.05 1.96
CA PHE A 39 3.97 3.50 2.57
C PHE A 39 5.13 2.54 2.35
N GLN A 40 4.87 1.33 1.84
CA GLN A 40 5.95 0.36 1.62
C GLN A 40 7.02 0.88 0.66
N PRO A 41 6.70 1.44 -0.53
CA PRO A 41 7.72 1.92 -1.48
C PRO A 41 8.76 2.88 -0.88
N ASP A 42 8.34 3.77 0.02
CA ASP A 42 9.23 4.72 0.69
C ASP A 42 10.34 4.01 1.49
N PHE A 43 10.07 2.84 2.08
CA PHE A 43 11.09 2.05 2.78
C PHE A 43 12.11 1.43 1.82
N CYS A 44 11.71 1.08 0.59
CA CYS A 44 12.66 0.63 -0.42
C CYS A 44 13.54 1.80 -0.88
N GLU A 45 12.94 2.94 -1.20
CA GLU A 45 13.63 4.14 -1.62
C GLU A 45 14.69 4.58 -0.58
N LEU A 46 14.31 4.63 0.70
CA LEU A 46 15.24 4.91 1.80
C LEU A 46 16.38 3.90 1.88
N ALA A 47 16.08 2.60 1.76
CA ALA A 47 17.11 1.57 1.79
C ALA A 47 18.07 1.64 0.58
N MET A 48 17.61 2.17 -0.56
CA MET A 48 18.44 2.39 -1.73
C MET A 48 19.28 3.66 -1.61
N MET A 49 18.74 4.74 -1.03
CA MET A 49 19.50 5.95 -0.68
C MET A 49 20.65 5.68 0.30
N GLU A 50 20.45 4.75 1.24
CA GLU A 50 21.47 4.33 2.20
C GLU A 50 22.54 3.39 1.62
N SER A 51 22.35 2.90 0.38
CA SER A 51 23.28 1.99 -0.26
C SER A 51 24.25 2.71 -1.21
N ASP A 52 25.46 2.17 -1.40
CA ASP A 52 26.50 2.71 -2.30
C ASP A 52 26.16 2.61 -3.80
N THR A 53 24.88 2.53 -4.18
CA THR A 53 24.46 2.51 -5.59
C THR A 53 24.21 3.93 -6.11
N ASP A 54 24.92 4.30 -7.18
CA ASP A 54 24.78 5.60 -7.86
C ASP A 54 23.37 5.88 -8.43
N LYS A 55 22.57 4.84 -8.66
CA LYS A 55 21.20 4.94 -9.17
C LYS A 55 20.33 3.86 -8.55
N ASP A 56 19.17 4.24 -8.01
CA ASP A 56 18.14 3.29 -7.60
C ASP A 56 17.54 2.61 -8.85
N PRO A 57 17.72 1.28 -9.02
CA PRO A 57 17.21 0.56 -10.17
C PRO A 57 15.69 0.31 -10.12
N VAL A 58 15.01 0.64 -9.02
CA VAL A 58 13.58 0.39 -8.80
C VAL A 58 12.78 1.65 -8.41
N SER A 59 13.35 2.84 -8.61
CA SER A 59 12.70 4.11 -8.24
C SER A 59 11.38 4.34 -9.00
N GLU A 60 11.34 4.03 -10.30
CA GLU A 60 10.10 4.14 -11.10
C GLU A 60 9.02 3.16 -10.59
N GLU A 61 9.43 1.94 -10.20
CA GLU A 61 8.54 0.97 -9.58
C GLU A 61 8.06 1.42 -8.19
N ASN A 62 8.90 2.10 -7.40
CA ASN A 62 8.50 2.67 -6.11
C ASN A 62 7.41 3.73 -6.30
N ASP A 63 7.62 4.68 -7.21
CA ASP A 63 6.66 5.75 -7.52
C ASP A 63 5.32 5.18 -8.00
N ALA A 64 5.36 4.22 -8.93
CA ALA A 64 4.16 3.58 -9.46
C ALA A 64 3.38 2.84 -8.36
N ASN A 65 4.09 2.09 -7.51
CA ASN A 65 3.49 1.37 -6.40
C ASN A 65 2.85 2.31 -5.39
N GLN A 66 3.51 3.41 -5.04
CA GLN A 66 3.00 4.41 -4.11
C GLN A 66 1.72 5.06 -4.66
N LEU A 67 1.73 5.46 -5.92
CA LEU A 67 0.58 6.09 -6.57
C LEU A 67 -0.63 5.15 -6.65
N LEU A 68 -0.45 3.90 -7.09
CA LEU A 68 -1.54 2.94 -7.26
C LEU A 68 -2.16 2.54 -5.92
N SER A 69 -1.34 2.19 -4.94
CA SER A 69 -1.82 1.78 -3.61
C SER A 69 -2.41 2.96 -2.82
N GLY A 70 -1.84 4.17 -2.96
CA GLY A 70 -2.41 5.39 -2.39
C GLY A 70 -3.76 5.74 -3.01
N MET A 71 -3.93 5.57 -4.32
CA MET A 71 -5.23 5.73 -4.98
C MET A 71 -6.25 4.71 -4.47
N ALA A 72 -5.86 3.45 -4.33
CA ALA A 72 -6.73 2.40 -3.79
C ALA A 72 -7.17 2.73 -2.35
N TYR A 73 -6.24 3.17 -1.50
CA TYR A 73 -6.55 3.64 -0.14
C TYR A 73 -7.56 4.80 -0.14
N ASN A 74 -7.33 5.83 -0.96
CA ASN A 74 -8.22 6.99 -1.04
C ASN A 74 -9.65 6.59 -1.48
N ILE A 75 -9.77 5.66 -2.43
CA ILE A 75 -11.06 5.12 -2.85
C ILE A 75 -11.72 4.35 -1.69
N ALA A 76 -10.98 3.48 -1.01
CA ALA A 76 -11.52 2.71 0.12
C ALA A 76 -12.03 3.61 1.25
N GLU A 77 -11.29 4.67 1.60
CA GLU A 77 -11.70 5.67 2.59
C GLU A 77 -12.96 6.42 2.16
N LEU A 78 -13.06 6.82 0.89
CA LEU A 78 -14.25 7.49 0.37
C LEU A 78 -15.50 6.60 0.46
N ILE A 79 -15.35 5.29 0.19
CA ILE A 79 -16.46 4.35 0.30
C ILE A 79 -16.81 4.11 1.78
N ALA A 80 -15.83 3.95 2.65
CA ALA A 80 -16.03 3.76 4.09
C ALA A 80 -16.77 4.95 4.72
N ASN A 81 -16.36 6.17 4.38
CA ASN A 81 -16.96 7.42 4.89
C ASN A 81 -18.36 7.71 4.33
N ARG A 82 -18.77 7.05 3.23
CA ARG A 82 -20.12 7.18 2.67
C ARG A 82 -21.13 6.19 3.26
N ARG A 83 -20.70 5.20 4.06
CA ARG A 83 -21.64 4.29 4.72
C ARG A 83 -22.38 5.03 5.84
N PRO A 84 -23.73 5.00 5.85
CA PRO A 84 -24.49 5.44 7.02
C PRO A 84 -24.06 4.61 8.24
N PRO A 85 -24.02 5.20 9.45
CA PRO A 85 -23.77 4.42 10.65
C PRO A 85 -24.85 3.32 10.79
N PRO A 86 -24.50 2.15 11.35
CA PRO A 86 -25.47 1.08 11.57
C PRO A 86 -26.64 1.58 12.44
N PRO A 87 -27.87 1.08 12.21
CA PRO A 87 -29.01 1.45 13.04
C PRO A 87 -28.75 1.07 14.50
N ARG A 88 -29.12 1.98 15.42
CA ARG A 88 -29.06 1.75 16.87
C ARG A 88 -30.14 0.77 17.33
#